data_AF-A0A5R2N6X4-F1
#
_entry.id   AF-A0A5R2N6X4-F1
#
_cell.length_a   1.000
_cell.length_b   1.000
_cell.length_c   1.000
_cell.angle_alpha   90.00
_cell.angle_beta   90.00
_cell.angle_gamma   90.00
#
_symmetry.space_group_name_H-M   'P 1'
#
loop_
_entity.id
_entity.type
_entity.pdbx_description
1 polymer ?
#
loop_
_entity_poly.entity_id
_entity_poly.type
_entity_poly.pdbx_seq_one_letter_code
_entity_poly.pdbx_strand_id
1 'polypeptide(L)'
;LAKERGMSIADVSEVVGKRMADRNGHGGVLGTLQSLSAFARARGIVLASHDDDTLEKVEFVHGLGTVLSEFPVTLEAAREARRLGMYTAMGAPNALRGESYSGNLSARQAYQAGLLDMLASDYHPASILPAVLGLAQLREDGLAAAAALTSANPAKALGLADRGAIEPGLLADLV
;
A
#
# COMPACT_ATOMS: atom_id res chain seq x y z
N LEU A 1 -0.67 17.63 -20.25
CA LEU A 1 -0.12 18.91 -19.73
C LEU A 1 -0.19 20.08 -20.73
N ALA A 2 0.61 20.16 -21.81
CA ALA A 2 0.55 21.30 -22.75
C ALA A 2 -0.78 21.40 -23.50
N LYS A 3 -1.29 20.27 -24.01
CA LYS A 3 -2.55 20.18 -24.77
C LYS A 3 -3.81 20.33 -23.91
N GLU A 4 -3.71 20.07 -22.60
CA GLU A 4 -4.82 20.16 -21.63
C GLU A 4 -4.97 21.54 -21.00
N ARG A 5 -3.96 22.42 -21.12
CA ARG A 5 -3.92 23.74 -20.47
C ARG A 5 -3.75 24.91 -21.44
N GLY A 6 -3.73 24.66 -22.75
CA GLY A 6 -3.56 25.72 -23.77
C GLY A 6 -2.23 26.46 -23.67
N MET A 7 -1.20 25.84 -23.09
CA MET A 7 0.12 26.43 -22.87
C MET A 7 1.09 26.00 -23.96
N SER A 8 2.03 26.87 -24.35
CA SER A 8 3.09 26.48 -25.26
C SER A 8 4.06 25.50 -24.58
N ILE A 9 4.79 24.72 -25.37
CA ILE A 9 5.81 23.79 -24.86
C ILE A 9 6.90 24.55 -24.07
N ALA A 10 7.20 25.79 -24.48
CA ALA A 10 8.14 26.67 -23.77
C ALA A 10 7.63 27.03 -22.37
N ASP A 11 6.35 27.41 -22.24
CA ASP A 11 5.75 27.76 -20.95
C ASP A 11 5.70 26.57 -19.99
N VAL A 12 5.44 25.36 -20.52
CA VAL A 12 5.47 24.13 -19.71
C VAL A 12 6.89 23.84 -19.23
N SER A 13 7.88 23.99 -20.11
CA SER A 13 9.30 23.78 -19.77
C SER A 13 9.75 24.78 -18.69
N GLU A 14 9.31 26.03 -18.79
CA GLU A 14 9.63 27.07 -17.81
C GLU A 14 8.97 26.81 -16.44
N VAL A 15 7.68 26.41 -16.42
CA VAL A 15 6.98 26.05 -15.17
C VAL A 15 7.61 24.83 -14.51
N VAL A 16 8.02 23.83 -15.30
CA VAL A 16 8.73 22.66 -14.77
C VAL A 16 10.11 23.06 -14.24
N GLY A 17 10.87 23.86 -14.99
CA GLY A 17 12.18 24.36 -14.59
C GLY A 17 12.13 25.17 -13.29
N LYS A 18 11.14 26.05 -13.14
CA LYS A 18 10.94 26.84 -11.92
C LYS A 18 10.59 25.96 -10.72
N ARG A 19 9.71 24.96 -10.90
CA ARG A 19 9.40 23.97 -9.85
C ARG A 19 10.60 23.12 -9.44
N MET A 20 11.46 22.77 -10.39
CA MET A 20 12.70 22.03 -10.11
C MET A 20 13.71 22.89 -9.34
N ALA A 21 13.82 24.18 -9.66
CA ALA A 21 14.67 25.13 -8.94
C ALA A 21 14.17 25.40 -7.51
N ASP A 22 12.86 25.59 -7.32
CA ASP A 22 12.24 25.81 -6.01
C ASP A 22 12.40 24.59 -5.08
N ARG A 23 12.52 23.38 -5.66
CA ARG A 23 12.77 22.12 -4.95
C ARG A 23 14.14 22.08 -4.27
N ASN A 24 15.09 22.90 -4.72
CA ASN A 24 16.44 22.98 -4.14
C ASN A 24 16.53 23.98 -2.97
N GLY A 25 15.51 24.83 -2.74
CA GLY A 25 15.55 25.90 -1.73
C GLY A 25 14.95 25.56 -0.36
N HIS A 26 14.10 24.54 -0.28
CA HIS A 26 13.54 24.03 0.98
C HIS A 26 14.28 22.74 1.31
N GLY A 27 14.88 22.64 2.51
CA GLY A 27 15.70 21.49 2.97
C GLY A 27 15.26 20.19 2.30
N GLY A 28 16.18 19.61 1.51
CA GLY A 28 15.83 18.73 0.37
C GLY A 28 14.82 17.63 0.67
N VAL A 29 14.23 17.05 -0.38
CA VAL A 29 13.14 16.05 -0.30
C VAL A 29 13.30 15.05 0.85
N LEU A 30 14.52 14.54 1.09
CA LEU A 30 14.82 13.64 2.19
C LEU A 30 14.56 14.24 3.58
N GLY A 31 15.01 15.46 3.84
CA GLY A 31 14.79 16.14 5.12
C GLY A 31 13.31 16.42 5.38
N THR A 32 12.55 16.72 4.32
CA THR A 32 11.08 16.84 4.40
C THR A 32 10.43 15.51 4.77
N LEU A 33 10.82 14.41 4.10
CA LEU A 33 10.29 13.06 4.39
C LEU A 33 10.63 12.61 5.82
N GLN A 34 11.86 12.85 6.27
CA GLN A 34 12.28 12.55 7.65
C GLN A 34 11.48 13.34 8.68
N SER A 35 11.24 14.64 8.41
CA SER A 35 10.46 15.49 9.31
C SER A 35 8.99 15.04 9.39
N LEU A 36 8.38 14.69 8.25
CA LEU A 36 7.01 14.19 8.21
C LEU A 36 6.89 12.84 8.92
N SER A 37 7.84 11.93 8.67
CA SER A 37 7.90 10.63 9.34
C SER A 37 7.99 10.79 10.86
N ALA A 38 8.93 11.61 11.33
CA ALA A 38 9.10 11.86 12.76
C ALA A 38 7.82 12.44 13.39
N PHE A 39 7.16 13.37 12.70
CA PHE A 39 5.91 13.97 13.13
C PHE A 39 4.77 12.95 13.25
N ALA A 40 4.61 12.08 12.25
CA ALA A 40 3.60 11.02 12.23
C ALA A 40 3.82 10.01 13.36
N ARG A 41 5.06 9.52 13.51
CA ARG A 41 5.44 8.59 14.58
C ARG A 41 5.19 9.16 15.96
N ALA A 42 5.53 10.44 16.20
CA ALA A 42 5.28 11.11 17.48
C ALA A 42 3.78 11.20 17.85
N ARG A 43 2.89 10.96 16.88
CA ARG A 43 1.43 10.97 17.05
C ARG A 43 0.80 9.58 16.93
N GLY A 44 1.62 8.52 16.82
CA GLY A 44 1.11 7.17 16.61
C GLY A 44 0.41 6.97 15.25
N ILE A 45 0.72 7.82 14.25
CA ILE A 45 0.15 7.69 12.91
C ILE A 45 0.99 6.67 12.13
N VAL A 46 0.34 5.62 11.65
CA VAL A 46 0.93 4.58 10.82
C VAL A 46 1.31 5.16 9.45
N LEU A 47 2.51 4.81 8.97
CA LEU A 47 3.02 5.23 7.67
C LEU A 47 3.06 4.05 6.70
N ALA A 48 2.65 4.35 5.47
CA ALA A 48 2.68 3.46 4.33
C ALA A 48 3.61 4.02 3.24
N SER A 49 4.38 3.14 2.61
CA SER A 49 4.98 3.38 1.30
C SER A 49 4.02 2.92 0.19
N HIS A 50 4.27 3.39 -1.03
CA HIS A 50 3.44 3.09 -2.21
C HIS A 50 4.31 2.67 -3.38
N ASP A 51 3.84 1.66 -4.13
CA ASP A 51 4.48 1.13 -5.34
C ASP A 51 5.94 0.72 -5.14
N ASP A 52 6.25 -0.01 -4.06
CA ASP A 52 7.62 -0.45 -3.80
C ASP A 52 8.10 -1.41 -4.89
N ASP A 53 9.16 -1.06 -5.61
CA ASP A 53 9.61 -1.74 -6.83
C ASP A 53 10.99 -2.41 -6.70
N THR A 54 11.80 -1.94 -5.75
CA THR A 54 13.19 -2.36 -5.52
C THR A 54 13.44 -2.60 -4.03
N LEU A 55 14.41 -3.46 -3.71
CA LEU A 55 14.78 -3.76 -2.33
C LEU A 55 15.31 -2.49 -1.63
N GLU A 56 16.09 -1.69 -2.35
CA GLU A 56 16.65 -0.44 -1.86
C GLU A 56 15.56 0.58 -1.50
N LYS A 57 14.49 0.65 -2.30
CA LYS A 57 13.33 1.50 -1.98
C LYS A 57 12.64 1.01 -0.72
N VAL A 58 12.42 -0.30 -0.59
CA VAL A 58 11.80 -0.90 0.60
C VAL A 58 12.63 -0.62 1.86
N GLU A 59 13.94 -0.83 1.81
CA GLU A 59 14.85 -0.52 2.93
C GLU A 59 14.84 0.97 3.27
N PHE A 60 14.83 1.84 2.26
CA PHE A 60 14.78 3.28 2.43
C PHE A 60 13.50 3.73 3.14
N VAL A 61 12.32 3.31 2.68
CA VAL A 61 11.04 3.70 3.29
C VAL A 61 10.85 3.08 4.67
N HIS A 62 11.30 1.83 4.86
CA HIS A 62 11.35 1.21 6.18
C HIS A 62 12.24 2.02 7.14
N GLY A 63 13.39 2.53 6.67
CA GLY A 63 14.25 3.45 7.43
C GLY A 63 13.58 4.77 7.80
N LEU A 64 12.56 5.19 7.04
CA LEU A 64 11.66 6.29 7.37
C LEU A 64 10.51 5.87 8.30
N GLY A 65 10.51 4.64 8.83
CA GLY A 65 9.49 4.16 9.76
C GLY A 65 8.16 3.79 9.12
N THR A 66 8.13 3.50 7.80
CA THR A 66 6.96 2.85 7.21
C THR A 66 6.84 1.42 7.74
N VAL A 67 5.60 1.00 7.98
CA VAL A 67 5.28 -0.36 8.45
C VAL A 67 4.37 -1.09 7.46
N LEU A 68 3.90 -0.39 6.43
CA LEU A 68 3.10 -0.93 5.33
C LEU A 68 3.80 -0.66 4.00
N SER A 69 3.93 -1.69 3.18
CA SER A 69 4.22 -1.60 1.75
C SER A 69 2.89 -1.72 0.99
N GLU A 70 2.37 -0.59 0.51
CA GLU A 70 1.17 -0.56 -0.33
C GLU A 70 1.56 -0.83 -1.79
N PHE A 71 0.86 -1.80 -2.38
CA PHE A 71 0.99 -2.17 -3.79
C PHE A 71 2.44 -2.44 -4.24
N PRO A 72 3.21 -3.32 -3.54
CA PRO A 72 4.53 -3.71 -4.01
C PRO A 72 4.44 -4.19 -5.47
N VAL A 73 5.30 -3.62 -6.30
CA VAL A 73 5.28 -3.81 -7.76
C VAL A 73 5.95 -5.12 -8.15
N THR A 74 6.87 -5.62 -7.33
CA THR A 74 7.63 -6.85 -7.58
C THR A 74 7.50 -7.83 -6.43
N LEU A 75 7.66 -9.12 -6.72
CA LEU A 75 7.64 -10.17 -5.71
C LEU A 75 8.83 -10.04 -4.74
N GLU A 76 9.96 -9.58 -5.26
CA GLU A 76 11.18 -9.28 -4.52
C GLU A 76 10.95 -8.16 -3.51
N ALA A 77 10.31 -7.05 -3.91
CA ALA A 77 9.95 -5.98 -2.99
C ALA A 77 8.98 -6.45 -1.90
N ALA A 78 7.96 -7.24 -2.26
CA ALA A 78 7.03 -7.81 -1.27
C ALA A 78 7.71 -8.76 -0.27
N ARG A 79 8.67 -9.58 -0.73
CA ARG A 79 9.48 -10.44 0.14
C ARG A 79 10.36 -9.62 1.07
N GLU A 80 10.96 -8.56 0.56
CA GLU A 80 11.83 -7.68 1.33
C GLU A 80 11.04 -6.93 2.41
N ALA A 81 9.86 -6.41 2.07
CA ALA A 81 8.95 -5.78 3.04
C ALA A 81 8.64 -6.74 4.19
N ARG A 82 8.29 -7.99 3.87
CA ARG A 82 8.08 -9.03 4.89
C ARG A 82 9.33 -9.34 5.71
N ARG A 83 10.50 -9.42 5.08
CA ARG A 83 11.78 -9.67 5.77
C ARG A 83 12.06 -8.59 6.82
N LEU A 84 11.70 -7.34 6.53
CA LEU A 84 11.80 -6.20 7.45
C LEU A 84 10.64 -6.11 8.45
N GLY A 85 9.68 -7.04 8.41
CA GLY A 85 8.53 -7.05 9.31
C GLY A 85 7.42 -6.07 8.95
N MET A 86 7.45 -5.52 7.73
CA MET A 86 6.36 -4.70 7.19
C MET A 86 5.21 -5.58 6.72
N TYR A 87 4.00 -5.03 6.77
CA TYR A 87 2.80 -5.61 6.17
C TYR A 87 2.68 -5.19 4.71
N THR A 88 2.04 -6.02 3.88
CA THR A 88 1.73 -5.68 2.48
C THR A 88 0.23 -5.50 2.26
N ALA A 89 -0.13 -4.54 1.42
CA ALA A 89 -1.51 -4.33 0.98
C ALA A 89 -1.59 -4.40 -0.55
N MET A 90 -2.60 -5.10 -1.08
CA MET A 90 -2.90 -5.15 -2.51
C MET A 90 -4.33 -4.70 -2.80
N GLY A 91 -4.58 -4.17 -3.99
CA GLY A 91 -5.92 -3.76 -4.41
C GLY A 91 -6.83 -4.98 -4.62
N ALA A 92 -8.02 -4.97 -4.03
CA ALA A 92 -9.08 -5.94 -4.30
C ALA A 92 -9.48 -6.00 -5.79
N PRO A 93 -9.49 -4.89 -6.57
CA PRO A 93 -9.76 -4.96 -8.00
C PRO A 93 -8.67 -5.75 -8.76
N ASN A 94 -7.41 -5.65 -8.32
CA ASN A 94 -6.30 -6.44 -8.86
C ASN A 94 -6.48 -7.93 -8.51
N ALA A 95 -6.84 -8.24 -7.26
CA ALA A 95 -7.13 -9.62 -6.83
C ALA A 95 -8.29 -10.24 -7.63
N LEU A 96 -9.37 -9.50 -7.85
CA LEU A 96 -10.52 -9.96 -8.61
C LEU A 96 -10.15 -10.28 -10.05
N ARG A 97 -9.44 -9.37 -10.72
CA ARG A 97 -8.97 -9.55 -12.11
C ARG A 97 -8.00 -10.72 -12.24
N GLY A 98 -7.15 -10.94 -11.24
CA GLY A 98 -6.19 -12.03 -11.17
C GLY A 98 -4.86 -11.79 -11.89
N GLU A 99 -4.80 -10.79 -12.76
CA GLU A 99 -3.59 -10.31 -13.42
C GLU A 99 -3.39 -8.82 -13.19
N SER A 100 -2.12 -8.39 -13.21
CA SER A 100 -1.77 -6.98 -13.19
C SER A 100 -1.86 -6.38 -14.58
N TYR A 101 -2.39 -5.16 -14.67
CA TYR A 101 -2.59 -4.44 -15.93
C TYR A 101 -1.26 -4.12 -16.66
N SER A 102 -0.18 -3.93 -15.91
CA SER A 102 1.12 -3.46 -16.41
C SER A 102 2.26 -4.47 -16.25
N GLY A 103 1.95 -5.72 -15.86
CA GLY A 103 2.97 -6.73 -15.56
C GLY A 103 3.55 -6.65 -14.14
N ASN A 104 3.02 -5.76 -13.28
CA ASN A 104 3.38 -5.71 -11.86
C ASN A 104 2.92 -6.99 -11.13
N LEU A 105 3.37 -7.19 -9.90
CA LEU A 105 2.91 -8.24 -9.01
C LEU A 105 1.37 -8.23 -8.91
N SER A 106 0.74 -9.40 -9.06
CA SER A 106 -0.70 -9.54 -8.81
C SER A 106 -0.96 -9.90 -7.34
N ALA A 107 -2.11 -9.48 -6.82
CA ALA A 107 -2.55 -9.80 -5.47
C ALA A 107 -2.74 -11.31 -5.28
N ARG A 108 -3.14 -12.03 -6.34
CA ARG A 108 -3.22 -13.50 -6.32
C ARG A 108 -1.84 -14.15 -6.15
N GLN A 109 -0.86 -13.67 -6.91
CA GLN A 109 0.53 -14.15 -6.78
C GLN A 109 1.09 -13.84 -5.39
N ALA A 110 0.89 -12.62 -4.88
CA ALA A 110 1.28 -12.25 -3.53
C ALA A 110 0.62 -13.17 -2.47
N TYR A 111 -0.69 -13.40 -2.58
CA TYR A 111 -1.45 -14.25 -1.66
C TYR A 111 -0.99 -15.71 -1.68
N GLN A 112 -0.77 -16.29 -2.86
CA GLN A 112 -0.26 -17.67 -3.01
C GLN A 112 1.16 -17.82 -2.46
N ALA A 113 2.01 -16.80 -2.64
CA ALA A 113 3.33 -16.75 -2.01
C ALA A 113 3.27 -16.47 -0.50
N GLY A 114 2.07 -16.27 0.04
CA GLY A 114 1.81 -15.91 1.42
C GLY A 114 2.08 -14.45 1.74
N LEU A 115 2.56 -13.64 0.80
CA LEU A 115 3.06 -12.27 0.93
C LEU A 115 1.99 -11.18 0.88
N LEU A 116 0.72 -11.51 1.11
CA LEU A 116 -0.38 -10.55 1.15
C LEU A 116 -0.99 -10.51 2.55
N ASP A 117 -0.98 -9.36 3.19
CA ASP A 117 -1.55 -9.21 4.54
C ASP A 117 -2.93 -8.53 4.51
N MET A 118 -3.17 -7.62 3.56
CA MET A 118 -4.42 -6.84 3.50
C MET A 118 -4.94 -6.59 2.08
N LEU A 119 -6.25 -6.41 1.95
CA LEU A 119 -6.88 -5.88 0.74
C LEU A 119 -7.35 -4.44 0.94
N ALA A 120 -7.02 -3.58 -0.01
CA ALA A 120 -7.59 -2.24 -0.15
C ALA A 120 -8.67 -2.23 -1.24
N SER A 121 -9.76 -1.49 -1.04
CA SER A 121 -10.80 -1.34 -2.07
C SER A 121 -10.27 -0.69 -3.36
N ASP A 122 -9.26 0.15 -3.20
CA ASP A 122 -8.67 0.95 -4.27
C ASP A 122 -9.78 1.70 -5.04
N TYR A 123 -9.65 1.86 -6.36
CA TYR A 123 -10.60 2.53 -7.23
C TYR A 123 -11.98 1.84 -7.37
N HIS A 124 -12.21 0.67 -6.77
CA HIS A 124 -13.48 -0.05 -6.92
C HIS A 124 -13.96 -0.71 -5.62
N PRO A 125 -14.73 0.01 -4.77
CA PRO A 125 -15.25 -0.47 -3.49
C PRO A 125 -16.00 -1.81 -3.51
N ALA A 126 -16.79 -2.07 -4.55
CA ALA A 126 -17.56 -3.31 -4.67
C ALA A 126 -16.70 -4.57 -4.91
N SER A 127 -15.38 -4.42 -5.08
CA SER A 127 -14.48 -5.54 -5.38
C SER A 127 -14.06 -6.38 -4.17
N ILE A 128 -14.25 -5.90 -2.94
CA ILE A 128 -13.73 -6.55 -1.72
C ILE A 128 -14.29 -7.97 -1.56
N LEU A 129 -15.61 -8.11 -1.46
CA LEU A 129 -16.25 -9.41 -1.26
C LEU A 129 -15.92 -10.43 -2.39
N PRO A 130 -16.08 -10.10 -3.69
CA PRO A 130 -15.73 -11.06 -4.74
C PRO A 130 -14.22 -11.36 -4.79
N ALA A 131 -13.34 -10.43 -4.41
CA ALA A 131 -11.92 -10.71 -4.27
C ALA A 131 -11.65 -11.73 -3.16
N VAL A 132 -12.25 -11.56 -1.97
CA VAL A 132 -12.12 -12.51 -0.86
C VAL A 132 -12.58 -13.91 -1.27
N LEU A 133 -13.75 -14.02 -1.90
CA LEU A 133 -14.27 -15.31 -2.38
C LEU A 133 -13.35 -15.94 -3.45
N GLY A 134 -12.81 -15.12 -4.34
CA GLY A 134 -11.89 -15.56 -5.39
C GLY A 134 -10.51 -15.99 -4.86
N LEU A 135 -10.02 -15.37 -3.79
CA LEU A 135 -8.77 -15.73 -3.11
C LEU A 135 -8.93 -16.99 -2.26
N ALA A 136 -10.08 -17.18 -1.63
CA ALA A 136 -10.38 -18.35 -0.81
C ALA A 136 -10.20 -19.69 -1.55
N GLN A 137 -10.26 -19.68 -2.88
CA GLN A 137 -10.06 -20.88 -3.72
C GLN A 137 -8.59 -21.18 -4.03
N LEU A 138 -7.65 -20.29 -3.68
CA LEU A 138 -6.25 -20.39 -4.10
C LEU A 138 -5.31 -21.04 -3.08
N ARG A 139 -5.77 -21.25 -1.85
CA ARG A 139 -4.99 -21.82 -0.72
C ARG A 139 -5.85 -22.74 0.13
N GLU A 140 -5.21 -23.66 0.85
CA GLU A 140 -5.87 -24.65 1.70
C GLU A 140 -6.55 -24.04 2.94
N ASP A 141 -6.01 -22.93 3.46
CA ASP A 141 -6.59 -22.18 4.59
C ASP A 141 -7.87 -21.40 4.20
N GLY A 142 -8.20 -21.38 2.91
CA GLY A 142 -9.55 -21.15 2.40
C GLY A 142 -10.13 -19.79 2.74
N LEU A 143 -11.43 -19.78 3.02
CA LEU A 143 -12.19 -18.56 3.28
C LEU A 143 -11.72 -17.83 4.54
N ALA A 144 -11.29 -18.55 5.58
CA ALA A 144 -10.85 -17.95 6.83
C ALA A 144 -9.63 -17.04 6.62
N ALA A 145 -8.61 -17.53 5.91
CA ALA A 145 -7.43 -16.74 5.59
C ALA A 145 -7.75 -15.57 4.64
N ALA A 146 -8.59 -15.79 3.63
CA ALA A 146 -8.98 -14.74 2.70
C ALA A 146 -9.80 -13.63 3.39
N ALA A 147 -10.70 -13.98 4.32
CA ALA A 147 -11.51 -13.01 5.06
C ALA A 147 -10.68 -12.20 6.08
N ALA A 148 -9.60 -12.78 6.61
CA ALA A 148 -8.69 -12.08 7.52
C ALA A 148 -8.01 -10.88 6.84
N LEU A 149 -7.80 -10.92 5.51
CA LEU A 149 -7.22 -9.83 4.72
C LEU A 149 -8.03 -8.52 4.78
N THR A 150 -9.30 -8.59 5.16
CA THR A 150 -10.23 -7.44 5.19
C THR A 150 -10.78 -7.16 6.59
N SER A 151 -10.28 -7.85 7.62
CA SER A 151 -10.79 -7.75 8.99
C SER A 151 -9.64 -7.75 10.01
N ALA A 152 -9.24 -8.92 10.51
CA ALA A 152 -8.25 -9.06 11.58
C ALA A 152 -6.87 -8.52 11.19
N ASN A 153 -6.41 -8.79 9.96
CA ASN A 153 -5.09 -8.36 9.51
C ASN A 153 -4.96 -6.83 9.39
N PRO A 154 -5.88 -6.09 8.73
CA PRO A 154 -5.80 -4.64 8.69
C PRO A 154 -5.94 -3.99 10.06
N ALA A 155 -6.80 -4.52 10.94
CA ALA A 155 -6.88 -4.03 12.31
C ALA A 155 -5.52 -4.15 13.03
N LYS A 156 -4.88 -5.31 12.94
CA LYS A 156 -3.54 -5.56 13.50
C LYS A 156 -2.47 -4.65 12.91
N ALA A 157 -2.41 -4.54 11.58
CA ALA A 157 -1.39 -3.76 10.89
C ALA A 157 -1.49 -2.25 11.18
N LEU A 158 -2.71 -1.76 11.39
CA LEU A 158 -2.98 -0.35 11.70
C LEU A 158 -3.00 -0.05 13.21
N GLY A 159 -2.77 -1.05 14.08
CA GLY A 159 -2.78 -0.89 15.53
C GLY A 159 -4.17 -0.62 16.12
N LEU A 160 -5.23 -1.03 15.42
CA LEU A 160 -6.62 -0.89 15.86
C LEU A 160 -7.00 -2.08 16.74
N ALA A 161 -6.87 -1.90 18.06
CA ALA A 161 -7.14 -2.96 19.03
C ALA A 161 -8.63 -3.13 19.38
N ASP A 162 -9.52 -2.31 18.81
CA ASP A 162 -10.94 -2.23 19.12
C ASP A 162 -11.85 -2.90 18.08
N ARG A 163 -11.29 -3.51 17.02
CA ARG A 163 -12.07 -4.08 15.90
C ARG A 163 -11.32 -5.19 15.17
N GLY A 164 -11.98 -5.79 14.18
CA GLY A 164 -11.40 -6.79 13.28
C GLY A 164 -11.66 -8.24 13.67
N ALA A 165 -12.34 -8.48 14.79
CA ALA A 165 -12.76 -9.80 15.25
C ALA A 165 -14.13 -9.72 15.96
N ILE A 166 -14.83 -10.85 16.03
CA ILE A 166 -16.09 -10.99 16.76
C ILE A 166 -15.77 -11.52 18.16
N GLU A 167 -15.41 -10.62 19.07
CA GLU A 167 -14.98 -10.96 20.42
C GLU A 167 -15.56 -9.97 21.45
N PRO A 168 -15.86 -10.42 22.69
CA PRO A 168 -16.30 -9.52 23.76
C PRO A 168 -15.27 -8.40 24.01
N GLY A 169 -15.76 -7.16 24.11
CA GLY A 169 -14.93 -5.97 24.37
C GLY A 169 -14.51 -5.20 23.11
N LEU A 170 -14.73 -5.75 21.91
CA LEU A 170 -14.51 -5.05 20.64
C LEU A 170 -15.79 -4.31 20.19
N LEU A 171 -15.64 -3.42 19.20
CA LEU A 171 -16.75 -2.76 18.53
C LEU A 171 -17.65 -3.77 17.81
N ALA A 172 -18.95 -3.49 17.80
CA ALA A 172 -19.97 -4.33 17.16
C ALA A 172 -20.07 -4.07 15.64
N ASP A 173 -18.94 -4.04 14.94
CA ASP A 173 -18.84 -3.87 13.49
C ASP A 173 -19.05 -5.24 12.80
N LEU A 174 -20.28 -5.51 12.35
CA LEU A 174 -20.73 -6.81 11.81
C LEU A 174 -21.41 -6.63 10.44
N VAL A 175 -21.29 -7.63 9.57
CA VAL A 175 -21.89 -7.66 8.21
C VAL A 175 -22.63 -8.98 7.98
#